data_AF-A0A2V8LBK5-F1
#
_entry.id   AF-A0A2V8LBK5-F1
#
_cell.length_a   1.000
_cell.length_b   1.000
_cell.length_c   1.000
_cell.angle_alpha   90.00
_cell.angle_beta   90.00
_cell.angle_gamma   90.00
#
_symmetry.space_group_name_H-M   'P 1'
#
loop_
_entity.id
_entity.type
_entity.pdbx_description
1 polymer ?
#
loop_
_entity_poly.entity_id
_entity_poly.type
_entity_poly.pdbx_seq_one_letter_code
_entity_poly.pdbx_strand_id
1 'polypeptide(L)'
;RERKRSSRHTHWSVGPDEAVLRSGDKLGRTALENKPQSGISLIEVMMSAFILTIALMAIAMTMVRGMSSMFYTQEQLIAKQKAREALESVFTARSTQNITWAQIQNTTVSGGIFLTDFQPIRGMGADGIANTSDDASEPIETITLPGNDGKFGTDDDEVRALDQYERKITIGNVLNSQK
;
A
#
# COMPACT_ATOMS: atom_id res chain seq x y z
N ARG A 1 -1.60 -82.38 7.34
CA ARG A 1 -2.02 -83.46 8.26
C ARG A 1 -2.24 -82.85 9.64
N GLU A 2 -3.51 -82.80 9.99
CA GLU A 2 -4.13 -82.46 11.27
C GLU A 2 -3.46 -83.11 12.49
N ARG A 3 -3.43 -82.40 13.63
CA ARG A 3 -3.53 -83.03 14.96
C ARG A 3 -4.35 -82.16 15.91
N LYS A 4 -5.60 -82.59 16.11
CA LYS A 4 -6.45 -82.33 17.27
C LYS A 4 -5.90 -83.02 18.51
N ARG A 5 -6.12 -82.41 19.69
CA ARG A 5 -6.77 -82.97 20.92
C ARG A 5 -6.34 -82.09 22.11
N SER A 6 -7.26 -81.36 22.75
CA SER A 6 -8.26 -81.82 23.74
C SER A 6 -7.63 -82.24 25.07
N SER A 7 -7.99 -81.59 26.18
CA SER A 7 -8.93 -82.16 27.19
C SER A 7 -8.85 -81.47 28.57
N ARG A 8 -10.04 -81.29 29.17
CA ARG A 8 -10.42 -81.06 30.59
C ARG A 8 -10.22 -79.66 31.21
N HIS A 9 -11.03 -79.16 32.14
CA HIS A 9 -12.41 -79.31 32.68
C HIS A 9 -12.34 -78.75 34.11
N THR A 10 -13.24 -77.84 34.53
CA THR A 10 -13.86 -77.70 35.88
C THR A 10 -14.75 -76.45 35.85
N HIS A 11 -16.08 -76.57 35.82
CA HIS A 11 -17.06 -76.86 36.88
C HIS A 11 -17.24 -75.72 37.90
N TRP A 12 -18.41 -75.07 37.89
CA TRP A 12 -19.20 -74.71 39.09
C TRP A 12 -20.67 -74.41 38.73
N SER A 13 -21.54 -74.69 39.70
CA SER A 13 -22.97 -75.06 39.63
C SER A 13 -23.99 -74.02 39.16
N VAL A 14 -25.10 -74.55 38.62
CA VAL A 14 -26.37 -73.86 38.33
C VAL A 14 -27.38 -74.20 39.43
N GLY A 15 -28.04 -73.19 40.00
CA GLY A 15 -29.23 -73.35 40.84
C GLY A 15 -30.50 -73.00 40.04
N PRO A 16 -31.66 -73.63 40.31
CA PRO A 16 -32.88 -73.48 39.51
C PRO A 16 -33.89 -72.57 40.21
N ASP A 17 -34.21 -71.45 39.59
CA ASP A 17 -35.38 -70.63 39.92
C ASP A 17 -36.04 -70.11 38.64
N GLU A 18 -37.35 -70.34 38.61
CA GLU A 18 -38.18 -70.39 37.43
C GLU A 18 -38.63 -68.99 36.98
N ALA A 19 -38.59 -68.79 35.66
CA ALA A 19 -39.58 -68.10 34.83
C ALA A 19 -40.25 -66.81 35.34
N VAL A 20 -39.95 -65.68 34.70
CA VAL A 20 -40.99 -64.69 34.33
C VAL A 20 -40.71 -64.11 32.94
N LEU A 21 -41.73 -64.22 32.10
CA LEU A 21 -41.84 -63.76 30.71
C LEU A 21 -41.68 -62.24 30.52
N ARG A 22 -40.98 -61.88 29.44
CA ARG A 22 -41.36 -60.88 28.42
C ARG A 22 -41.41 -59.39 28.85
N SER A 23 -40.40 -58.63 28.43
CA SER A 23 -40.61 -57.29 27.85
C SER A 23 -39.39 -56.89 27.01
N GLY A 24 -39.63 -56.57 25.75
CA GLY A 24 -38.59 -56.30 24.76
C GLY A 24 -37.91 -54.93 24.92
N ASP A 25 -36.71 -54.87 24.34
CA ASP A 25 -36.12 -53.76 23.60
C ASP A 25 -36.63 -52.36 23.92
N LYS A 26 -35.84 -51.60 24.69
CA LYS A 26 -35.63 -50.16 24.45
C LYS A 26 -34.20 -49.76 24.80
N LEU A 27 -33.24 -50.20 23.98
CA LEU A 27 -31.97 -49.47 23.85
C LEU A 27 -32.30 -48.13 23.18
N GLY A 28 -32.29 -47.07 23.98
CA GLY A 28 -32.46 -45.70 23.53
C GLY A 28 -31.41 -45.34 22.49
N ARG A 29 -31.81 -45.36 21.22
CA ARG A 29 -31.09 -44.71 20.13
C ARG A 29 -31.17 -43.21 20.41
N THR A 30 -30.04 -42.59 20.73
CA THR A 30 -29.89 -41.14 20.67
C THR A 30 -30.16 -40.71 19.23
N ALA A 31 -31.35 -40.17 19.01
CA ALA A 31 -31.73 -39.59 17.73
C ALA A 31 -30.75 -38.46 17.44
N LEU A 32 -29.93 -38.63 16.41
CA LEU A 32 -29.28 -37.49 15.75
C LEU A 32 -30.42 -36.62 15.25
N GLU A 33 -30.63 -35.49 15.91
CA GLU A 33 -31.64 -34.52 15.55
C GLU A 33 -31.32 -33.99 14.14
N ASN A 34 -32.00 -34.54 13.14
CA ASN A 34 -31.97 -34.04 11.78
C ASN A 34 -32.64 -32.67 11.79
N LYS A 35 -31.84 -31.61 11.92
CA LYS A 35 -32.32 -30.24 11.70
C LYS A 35 -32.89 -30.18 10.27
N PRO A 36 -34.14 -29.73 10.08
CA PRO A 36 -34.70 -29.57 8.76
C PRO A 36 -33.83 -28.60 7.96
N GLN A 37 -33.26 -29.07 6.85
CA GLN A 37 -32.57 -28.22 5.90
C GLN A 37 -33.62 -27.39 5.16
N SER A 38 -33.69 -26.11 5.47
CA SER A 38 -34.51 -25.19 4.69
C SER A 38 -33.83 -24.92 3.35
N GLY A 39 -34.53 -25.15 2.25
CA GLY A 39 -34.08 -24.75 0.92
C GLY A 39 -34.08 -23.23 0.76
N ILE A 40 -33.33 -22.73 -0.22
CA ILE A 40 -33.32 -21.32 -0.59
C ILE A 40 -34.64 -20.96 -1.28
N SER A 41 -35.28 -19.88 -0.83
CA SER A 41 -36.49 -19.36 -1.48
C SER A 41 -36.14 -18.49 -2.69
N LEU A 42 -36.99 -18.49 -3.72
CA LEU A 42 -36.81 -17.64 -4.91
C LEU A 42 -36.66 -16.14 -4.55
N ILE A 43 -37.43 -15.67 -3.57
CA ILE A 43 -37.36 -14.27 -3.11
C ILE A 43 -36.02 -13.94 -2.45
N GLU A 44 -35.40 -14.92 -1.78
CA GLU A 44 -34.10 -14.77 -1.13
C GLU A 44 -32.98 -14.64 -2.16
N VAL A 45 -33.07 -15.39 -3.27
CA VAL A 45 -32.15 -15.24 -4.42
C VAL A 45 -32.30 -13.87 -5.06
N MET A 46 -33.54 -13.37 -5.23
CA MET A 46 -33.79 -12.04 -5.80
C MET A 46 -33.23 -10.93 -4.92
N MET A 47 -33.42 -11.01 -3.61
CA MET A 47 -32.85 -10.04 -2.66
C MET A 47 -31.32 -10.14 -2.61
N SER A 48 -30.75 -11.35 -2.67
CA SER A 48 -29.30 -11.55 -2.70
C SER A 48 -28.67 -10.98 -3.97
N ALA A 49 -29.29 -11.23 -5.13
CA ALA A 49 -28.84 -10.65 -6.41
C ALA A 49 -28.90 -9.12 -6.39
N PHE A 50 -29.96 -8.55 -5.81
CA PHE A 50 -30.08 -7.09 -5.65
C PHE A 50 -28.96 -6.52 -4.77
N ILE A 51 -28.74 -7.09 -3.58
CA ILE A 51 -27.66 -6.66 -2.67
C ILE A 51 -26.29 -6.82 -3.34
N LEU A 52 -26.07 -7.90 -4.09
CA LEU A 52 -24.81 -8.14 -4.81
C LEU A 52 -24.54 -7.08 -5.87
N THR A 53 -25.54 -6.66 -6.64
CA THR A 53 -25.35 -5.59 -7.63
C THR A 53 -24.95 -4.26 -6.98
N ILE A 54 -25.58 -3.91 -5.86
CA ILE A 54 -25.24 -2.70 -5.09
C ILE A 54 -23.82 -2.82 -4.51
N ALA A 55 -23.44 -3.98 -3.98
CA ALA A 55 -22.12 -4.22 -3.42
C ALA A 55 -21.01 -4.08 -4.48
N LEU A 56 -21.20 -4.67 -5.67
CA LEU A 56 -20.24 -4.55 -6.78
C LEU A 56 -20.09 -3.10 -7.24
N MET A 57 -21.20 -2.35 -7.30
CA MET A 57 -21.18 -0.94 -7.70
C MET A 57 -20.49 -0.07 -6.65
N ALA A 58 -20.66 -0.37 -5.37
CA ALA A 58 -19.94 0.29 -4.28
C ALA A 58 -18.42 0.05 -4.36
N ILE A 59 -17.98 -1.20 -4.63
CA ILE A 59 -16.56 -1.54 -4.78
C ILE A 59 -15.96 -0.86 -6.03
N ALA A 60 -16.70 -0.80 -7.13
CA ALA A 60 -16.25 -0.09 -8.33
C ALA A 60 -16.00 1.40 -8.04
N MET A 61 -16.92 2.06 -7.31
CA MET A 61 -16.75 3.46 -6.93
C MET A 61 -15.56 3.70 -5.98
N THR A 62 -15.31 2.79 -5.03
CA THR A 62 -14.15 2.95 -4.12
C THR A 62 -12.83 2.76 -4.86
N MET A 63 -12.76 1.84 -5.83
CA MET A 63 -11.58 1.66 -6.68
C MET A 63 -11.26 2.92 -7.49
N VAL A 64 -12.27 3.52 -8.12
CA VAL A 64 -12.09 4.78 -8.87
C VAL A 64 -11.56 5.90 -7.97
N ARG A 65 -12.11 6.04 -6.76
CA ARG A 65 -11.61 7.02 -5.78
C ARG A 65 -10.18 6.70 -5.34
N GLY A 66 -9.85 5.43 -5.11
CA GLY A 66 -8.50 4.99 -4.78
C GLY A 66 -7.48 5.35 -5.86
N MET A 67 -7.80 5.12 -7.13
CA MET A 67 -6.94 5.49 -8.26
C MET A 67 -6.69 7.00 -8.34
N SER A 68 -7.73 7.82 -8.08
CA SER A 68 -7.56 9.28 -8.07
C SER A 68 -6.54 9.75 -7.02
N SER A 69 -6.52 9.09 -5.85
CA SER A 69 -5.54 9.39 -4.79
C SER A 69 -4.10 9.00 -5.17
N MET A 70 -3.94 8.01 -6.06
CA MET A 70 -2.62 7.56 -6.50
C MET A 70 -1.92 8.60 -7.38
N PHE A 71 -2.67 9.33 -8.22
CA PHE A 71 -2.10 10.43 -9.01
C PHE A 71 -1.50 11.52 -8.11
N TYR A 72 -2.22 11.98 -7.09
CA TYR A 72 -1.69 12.97 -6.13
C TYR A 72 -0.43 12.50 -5.41
N THR A 73 -0.33 11.21 -5.11
CA THR A 73 0.84 10.63 -4.44
C THR A 73 2.07 10.68 -5.36
N GLN A 74 1.90 10.38 -6.64
CA GLN A 74 2.98 10.44 -7.63
C GLN A 74 3.50 11.88 -7.80
N GLU A 75 2.60 12.85 -7.94
CA GLU A 75 2.97 14.26 -8.08
C GLU A 75 3.74 14.77 -6.84
N GLN A 76 3.35 14.33 -5.63
CA GLN A 76 4.08 14.64 -4.39
C GLN A 76 5.46 13.96 -4.33
N LEU A 77 5.62 12.76 -4.89
CA LEU A 77 6.93 12.09 -4.94
C LEU A 77 7.90 12.86 -5.84
N ILE A 78 7.44 13.32 -7.00
CA ILE A 78 8.23 14.18 -7.89
C ILE A 78 8.64 15.46 -7.15
N ALA A 79 7.69 16.16 -6.51
CA ALA A 79 7.98 17.37 -5.73
C ALA A 79 9.03 17.11 -4.64
N LYS A 80 8.92 16.00 -3.90
CA LYS A 80 9.89 15.62 -2.85
C LYS A 80 11.27 15.32 -3.42
N GLN A 81 11.35 14.64 -4.56
CA GLN A 81 12.62 14.35 -5.22
C GLN A 81 13.29 15.65 -5.69
N LYS A 82 12.54 16.56 -6.32
CA LYS A 82 13.05 17.87 -6.75
C LYS A 82 13.43 18.79 -5.59
N ALA A 83 12.72 18.73 -4.47
CA ALA A 83 13.11 19.42 -3.25
C ALA A 83 14.41 18.85 -2.65
N ARG A 84 14.60 17.53 -2.68
CA ARG A 84 15.84 16.89 -2.25
C ARG A 84 17.01 17.26 -3.15
N GLU A 85 16.82 17.22 -4.46
CA GLU A 85 17.82 17.62 -5.46
C GLU A 85 18.31 19.06 -5.21
N ALA A 86 17.38 19.99 -4.97
CA ALA A 86 17.72 21.37 -4.62
C ALA A 86 18.45 21.49 -3.27
N LEU A 87 18.09 20.68 -2.25
CA LEU A 87 18.84 20.67 -0.99
C LEU A 87 20.27 20.17 -1.20
N GLU A 88 20.45 19.11 -1.98
CA GLU A 88 21.77 18.56 -2.29
C GLU A 88 22.63 19.55 -3.08
N SER A 89 22.05 20.31 -4.03
CA SER A 89 22.79 21.35 -4.75
C SER A 89 23.30 22.43 -3.79
N VAL A 90 22.47 22.90 -2.85
CA VAL A 90 22.87 23.90 -1.85
C VAL A 90 23.95 23.37 -0.90
N PHE A 91 23.79 22.14 -0.40
CA PHE A 91 24.79 21.53 0.48
C PHE A 91 26.12 21.25 -0.24
N THR A 92 26.05 20.83 -1.50
CA THR A 92 27.24 20.60 -2.33
C THR A 92 27.95 21.92 -2.60
N ALA A 93 27.24 22.97 -3.00
CA ALA A 93 27.82 24.29 -3.23
C ALA A 93 28.48 24.88 -1.97
N ARG A 94 27.85 24.71 -0.81
CA ARG A 94 28.44 25.08 0.49
C ARG A 94 29.71 24.28 0.79
N SER A 95 29.66 22.96 0.64
CA SER A 95 30.73 22.06 1.07
C SER A 95 31.95 22.11 0.15
N THR A 96 31.73 22.34 -1.15
CA THR A 96 32.78 22.54 -2.16
C THR A 96 33.35 23.95 -2.17
N GLN A 97 32.79 24.87 -1.36
CA GLN A 97 33.13 26.29 -1.37
C GLN A 97 32.95 26.96 -2.75
N ASN A 98 32.04 26.43 -3.58
CA ASN A 98 31.64 27.06 -4.85
C ASN A 98 30.98 28.43 -4.59
N ILE A 99 30.36 28.59 -3.42
CA ILE A 99 29.77 29.85 -2.95
C ILE A 99 30.32 30.23 -1.57
N THR A 100 30.39 31.54 -1.34
CA THR A 100 30.80 32.10 -0.04
C THR A 100 29.66 32.03 0.98
N TRP A 101 29.99 32.11 2.27
CA TRP A 101 28.99 32.12 3.34
C TRP A 101 27.95 33.25 3.20
N ALA A 102 28.38 34.44 2.74
CA ALA A 102 27.49 35.57 2.51
C ALA A 102 26.47 35.31 1.40
N GLN A 103 26.83 34.47 0.42
CA GLN A 103 25.94 34.06 -0.67
C GLN A 103 24.91 33.02 -0.25
N ILE A 104 25.11 32.29 0.85
CA ILE A 104 24.13 31.34 1.41
C ILE A 104 23.04 32.09 2.16
N GLN A 105 22.31 32.95 1.45
CA GLN A 105 21.19 33.74 1.95
C GLN A 105 20.22 34.00 0.80
N ASN A 106 18.98 34.34 1.15
CA ASN A 106 18.05 34.89 0.16
C ASN A 106 18.51 36.27 -0.33
N THR A 107 18.10 36.64 -1.53
CA THR A 107 18.39 37.96 -2.16
C THR A 107 17.87 39.16 -1.37
N THR A 108 17.05 38.95 -0.34
CA THR A 108 16.65 39.96 0.65
C THR A 108 17.81 40.44 1.53
N VAL A 109 18.90 39.67 1.63
CA VAL A 109 20.12 40.01 2.36
C VAL A 109 21.22 40.35 1.35
N SER A 110 21.99 41.40 1.62
CA SER A 110 23.12 41.80 0.77
C SER A 110 24.09 40.65 0.52
N GLY A 111 24.25 40.28 -0.75
CA GLY A 111 25.13 39.20 -1.18
C GLY A 111 24.47 37.83 -1.33
N GLY A 112 23.21 37.66 -0.89
CA GLY A 112 22.46 36.41 -1.08
C GLY A 112 22.07 36.16 -2.53
N ILE A 113 22.03 34.88 -2.93
CA ILE A 113 21.78 34.46 -4.33
C ILE A 113 20.43 33.77 -4.55
N PHE A 114 19.76 33.31 -3.48
CA PHE A 114 18.51 32.55 -3.60
C PHE A 114 17.29 33.45 -3.76
N LEU A 115 16.54 33.25 -4.84
CA LEU A 115 15.31 33.99 -5.13
C LEU A 115 14.22 33.73 -4.09
N THR A 116 13.41 34.76 -3.78
CA THR A 116 12.51 34.78 -2.61
C THR A 116 11.08 34.37 -2.90
N ASP A 117 10.65 34.43 -4.16
CA ASP A 117 9.32 34.04 -4.61
C ASP A 117 9.32 32.63 -5.18
N PHE A 118 8.13 32.07 -5.38
CA PHE A 118 7.98 30.82 -6.12
C PHE A 118 8.54 30.99 -7.53
N GLN A 119 9.53 30.17 -7.87
CA GLN A 119 10.13 30.11 -9.20
C GLN A 119 9.68 28.82 -9.89
N PRO A 120 9.42 28.83 -11.20
CA PRO A 120 9.20 27.60 -11.93
C PRO A 120 10.42 26.68 -11.79
N ILE A 121 10.20 25.37 -11.79
CA ILE A 121 11.30 24.40 -11.73
C ILE A 121 12.03 24.39 -13.08
N ARG A 122 13.15 25.12 -13.14
CA ARG A 122 14.09 25.18 -14.26
C ARG A 122 15.37 24.42 -13.95
N GLY A 123 16.09 24.04 -15.01
CA GLY A 123 17.44 23.49 -14.89
C GLY A 123 18.36 24.42 -14.07
N MET A 124 19.34 23.82 -13.42
CA MET A 124 20.38 24.58 -12.71
C MET A 124 21.25 25.29 -13.76
N GLY A 125 21.44 26.59 -13.60
CA GLY A 125 22.24 27.41 -14.48
C GLY A 125 23.74 27.09 -14.44
N ALA A 126 24.55 28.05 -14.89
CA ALA A 126 25.99 27.92 -14.94
C ALA A 126 26.64 27.72 -13.56
N ASP A 127 25.99 28.17 -12.49
CA ASP A 127 26.48 28.01 -11.12
C ASP A 127 26.25 26.59 -10.55
N GLY A 128 25.38 25.78 -11.19
CA GLY A 128 25.02 24.44 -10.75
C GLY A 128 24.20 24.40 -9.46
N ILE A 129 23.48 25.48 -9.13
CA ILE A 129 22.72 25.64 -7.90
C ILE A 129 21.27 25.95 -8.25
N ALA A 130 20.33 25.21 -7.67
CA ALA A 130 18.92 25.50 -7.87
C ALA A 130 18.46 26.82 -7.21
N ASN A 131 17.50 27.47 -7.86
CA ASN A 131 16.76 28.64 -7.41
C ASN A 131 17.60 29.93 -7.28
N THR A 132 18.53 30.11 -8.23
CA THR A 132 19.40 31.28 -8.39
C THR A 132 19.02 32.08 -9.64
N SER A 133 19.67 33.21 -9.88
CA SER A 133 19.28 34.12 -10.97
C SER A 133 19.60 33.61 -12.36
N ASP A 134 20.61 32.75 -12.51
CA ASP A 134 21.06 32.21 -13.80
C ASP A 134 20.16 31.08 -14.33
N ASP A 135 19.40 30.43 -13.46
CA ASP A 135 18.35 29.47 -13.83
C ASP A 135 17.28 30.05 -14.77
N ALA A 136 17.10 31.38 -14.79
CA ALA A 136 16.11 32.03 -15.65
C ALA A 136 16.36 31.78 -17.15
N SER A 137 17.61 31.46 -17.52
CA SER A 137 18.00 31.12 -18.89
C SER A 137 17.82 29.64 -19.24
N GLU A 138 17.62 28.79 -18.24
CA GLU A 138 17.47 27.34 -18.41
C GLU A 138 16.02 26.93 -18.74
N PRO A 139 15.82 25.83 -19.49
CA PRO A 139 14.50 25.32 -19.79
C PRO A 139 13.81 24.80 -18.51
N ILE A 140 12.47 24.68 -18.58
CA ILE A 140 11.70 23.98 -17.56
C ILE A 140 12.19 22.53 -17.47
N GLU A 141 12.40 22.04 -16.25
CA GLU A 141 12.86 20.66 -16.06
C GLU A 141 11.82 19.68 -16.60
N THR A 142 12.31 18.57 -17.12
CA THR A 142 11.48 17.48 -17.64
C THR A 142 11.77 16.19 -16.90
N ILE A 143 10.77 15.32 -16.79
CA ILE A 143 10.93 13.94 -16.37
C ILE A 143 10.54 13.02 -17.53
N THR A 144 11.34 11.98 -17.74
CA THR A 144 11.03 10.93 -18.71
C THR A 144 10.30 9.80 -17.97
N LEU A 145 9.12 9.43 -18.45
CA LEU A 145 8.33 8.33 -17.94
C LEU A 145 8.37 7.16 -18.92
N PRO A 146 8.28 5.91 -18.44
CA PRO A 146 8.05 4.75 -19.29
C PRO A 146 6.84 4.96 -20.21
N GLY A 147 6.98 4.54 -21.46
CA GLY A 147 5.92 4.55 -22.45
C GLY A 147 4.82 3.51 -22.19
N ASN A 148 4.02 3.26 -23.22
CA ASN A 148 2.93 2.28 -23.19
C ASN A 148 3.40 0.86 -22.83
N ASP A 149 4.66 0.53 -23.11
CA ASP A 149 5.22 -0.79 -22.81
C ASP A 149 5.64 -0.97 -21.33
N GLY A 150 5.63 0.12 -20.55
CA GLY A 150 5.97 0.14 -19.12
C GLY A 150 7.46 -0.03 -18.81
N LYS A 151 8.35 0.08 -19.81
CA LYS A 151 9.81 0.02 -19.66
C LYS A 151 10.41 1.41 -19.84
N PHE A 152 11.47 1.67 -19.09
CA PHE A 152 12.24 2.91 -19.21
C PHE A 152 13.42 2.69 -20.16
N GLY A 153 13.70 3.65 -21.04
CA GLY A 153 14.80 3.62 -21.98
C GLY A 153 14.44 3.02 -23.35
N THR A 154 13.15 2.99 -23.70
CA THR A 154 12.63 2.54 -25.00
C THR A 154 12.15 3.73 -25.84
N ASP A 155 11.96 3.51 -27.14
CA ASP A 155 11.59 4.58 -28.10
C ASP A 155 10.23 5.24 -27.80
N ASP A 156 9.38 4.60 -26.98
CA ASP A 156 8.06 5.07 -26.60
C ASP A 156 8.04 5.86 -25.28
N ASP A 157 9.20 6.13 -24.67
CA ASP A 157 9.31 6.95 -23.46
C ASP A 157 8.67 8.34 -23.65
N GLU A 158 7.85 8.75 -22.68
CA GLU A 158 7.16 10.04 -22.70
C GLU A 158 7.91 11.08 -21.87
N VAL A 159 8.24 12.22 -22.48
CA VAL A 159 8.84 13.37 -21.78
C VAL A 159 7.73 14.28 -21.27
N ARG A 160 7.63 14.42 -19.95
CA ARG A 160 6.71 15.34 -19.28
C ARG A 160 7.47 16.56 -18.75
N ALA A 161 7.01 17.76 -19.11
CA ALA A 161 7.50 19.00 -18.50
C ALA A 161 6.95 19.17 -17.08
N LEU A 162 7.76 19.72 -16.17
CA LEU A 162 7.39 20.05 -14.80
C LEU A 162 6.90 21.51 -14.66
N ASP A 163 6.15 21.99 -15.65
CA ASP A 163 5.69 23.38 -15.77
C ASP A 163 4.64 23.77 -14.70
N GLN A 164 3.97 22.79 -14.11
CA GLN A 164 3.01 22.98 -13.00
C GLN A 164 3.67 23.00 -11.61
N TYR A 165 5.00 22.90 -11.54
CA TYR A 165 5.74 22.90 -10.28
C TYR A 165 6.52 24.18 -10.08
N GLU A 166 6.51 24.64 -8.83
CA GLU A 166 7.30 25.77 -8.38
C GLU A 166 8.18 25.39 -7.18
N ARG A 167 9.33 26.05 -7.08
CA ARG A 167 10.32 25.90 -6.02
C ARG A 167 10.51 27.24 -5.33
N LYS A 168 10.69 27.20 -4.01
CA LYS A 168 11.10 28.36 -3.21
C LYS A 168 12.10 27.89 -2.16
N ILE A 169 13.28 28.51 -2.14
CA ILE A 169 14.28 28.28 -1.10
C ILE A 169 14.19 29.43 -0.09
N THR A 170 13.96 29.12 1.17
CA THR A 170 13.95 30.09 2.27
C THR A 170 15.09 29.77 3.22
N ILE A 171 16.04 30.69 3.34
CA ILE A 171 17.15 30.63 4.27
C ILE A 171 16.81 31.51 5.47
N GLY A 172 16.75 30.91 6.65
CA GLY A 172 16.47 31.61 7.89
C GLY A 172 17.52 31.28 8.94
N ASN A 173 17.83 32.25 9.80
CA ASN A 173 18.63 31.99 10.99
C ASN A 173 17.84 31.12 11.96
N VAL A 174 18.45 30.02 12.39
CA VAL A 174 17.96 29.24 13.53
C VAL A 174 18.65 29.74 14.79
N LEU A 175 17.87 30.00 15.85
CA LEU A 175 18.45 30.24 17.17
C LEU A 175 19.14 28.95 17.61
N ASN A 176 20.44 29.03 17.88
CA ASN A 176 21.16 27.90 18.44
C ASN A 176 20.78 27.77 19.93
N SER A 177 19.73 27.01 20.24
CA SER A 177 19.36 26.68 21.62
C SER A 177 20.26 25.55 22.12
N GLN A 178 21.56 25.82 22.26
CA GLN A 178 22.51 24.89 22.87
C GLN A 178 23.31 25.67 23.93
N LYS A 179 22.81 25.60 25.16
CA LYS A 179 23.61 25.63 26.38
C LYS A 179 23.39 24.30 27.10
#